data_AF-A0A0F7VMQ6-F1
#
_entry.id   AF-A0A0F7VMQ6-F1
#
_cell.length_a   1.000
_cell.length_b   1.000
_cell.length_c   1.000
_cell.angle_alpha   90.00
_cell.angle_beta   90.00
_cell.angle_gamma   90.00
#
_symmetry.space_group_name_H-M   'P 1'
#
loop_
_entity.id
_entity.type
_entity.pdbx_description
1 polymer ?
#
loop_
_entity_poly.entity_id
_entity_poly.type
_entity_poly.pdbx_seq_one_letter_code
_entity_poly.pdbx_strand_id
1 'polypeptide(L)'
;MPLPRAADGRLVLAVDVTCWLRPDAHTSPQRILCHTYGRGKDQHIPVPGWPYSIICALEPGRSSWAAPLDALRLAPGDDTATVTAQQLRDLVERLITAGQWQAGDPDVLVIADAGYDAPRLAFLLRDLPVQVLARMRSDRVLRRPAPPRQPHTKGRPPRHGSEFVFGQPDTWGNSDTETVTATRLYGTALARSWDRLHPKLTHRSSWAAADGTLPIIEGTVIRLDIEHLPSGATPKPVWLWWSGTDATEADTDRLWQAYLRRFDIEHTFRLFKQTLGWTRPKIRTPQAADRWTWLILATYTQLRLARPLAADRRRPWERPVSSDRLTPARVRRDFRHIRPTAACPARAPKPSRPGPGRPPGRKNTRPTPRHDVHTPRKTGTTASRNKKSTIPRPRRTDQRTSQQPER
;
A
#
# COMPACT_ATOMS: atom_id res chain seq x y z
N MET A 1 15.34 -16.63 -11.47
CA MET A 1 16.08 -15.36 -11.29
C MET A 1 16.29 -15.14 -9.81
N PRO A 2 17.49 -14.81 -9.32
CA PRO A 2 17.70 -14.57 -7.90
C PRO A 2 16.86 -13.38 -7.44
N LEU A 3 16.10 -13.57 -6.37
CA LEU A 3 15.35 -12.51 -5.71
C LEU A 3 16.15 -11.93 -4.54
N PRO A 4 16.01 -10.63 -4.26
CA PRO A 4 16.66 -10.06 -3.09
C PRO A 4 16.07 -10.64 -1.80
N ARG A 5 16.95 -10.79 -0.81
CA ARG A 5 16.65 -11.39 0.50
C ARG A 5 17.08 -10.42 1.59
N ALA A 6 16.35 -10.39 2.70
CA ALA A 6 16.80 -9.72 3.91
C ALA A 6 17.99 -10.46 4.53
N ALA A 7 18.59 -9.86 5.58
CA ALA A 7 19.78 -10.41 6.23
C ALA A 7 19.57 -11.82 6.82
N ASP A 8 18.34 -12.14 7.20
CA ASP A 8 17.90 -13.45 7.70
C ASP A 8 17.52 -14.44 6.58
N GLY A 9 17.78 -14.11 5.31
CA GLY A 9 17.43 -14.95 4.16
C GLY A 9 15.95 -14.87 3.74
N ARG A 10 15.16 -14.00 4.36
CA ARG A 10 13.73 -13.88 4.07
C ARG A 10 13.43 -13.11 2.79
N LEU A 11 12.35 -13.46 2.09
CA LEU A 11 11.73 -12.58 1.11
C LEU A 11 10.91 -11.48 1.79
N VAL A 12 11.18 -10.23 1.45
CA VAL A 12 10.39 -9.08 1.92
C VAL A 12 9.68 -8.46 0.72
N LEU A 13 8.35 -8.47 0.73
CA LEU A 13 7.51 -7.98 -0.35
C LEU A 13 6.80 -6.70 0.08
N ALA A 14 6.94 -5.61 -0.68
CA ALA A 14 6.09 -4.43 -0.53
C ALA A 14 4.91 -4.52 -1.51
N VAL A 15 3.71 -4.17 -1.03
CA VAL A 15 2.53 -3.99 -1.87
C VAL A 15 2.04 -2.55 -1.79
N ASP A 16 1.75 -1.95 -2.95
CA ASP A 16 1.23 -0.59 -3.03
C ASP A 16 0.47 -0.35 -4.35
N VAL A 17 -0.42 0.65 -4.35
CA VAL A 17 -1.23 1.02 -5.51
C VAL A 17 -0.68 2.28 -6.16
N THR A 18 -0.52 2.22 -7.47
CA THR A 18 -0.14 3.37 -8.28
C THR A 18 -1.08 3.56 -9.46
N CYS A 19 -1.37 4.82 -9.80
CA CYS A 19 -2.46 5.14 -10.72
C CYS A 19 -1.96 5.57 -12.11
N TRP A 20 -2.57 5.01 -13.16
CA TRP A 20 -2.52 5.52 -14.52
C TRP A 20 -3.71 6.45 -14.77
N LEU A 21 -3.50 7.73 -14.50
CA LEU A 21 -4.54 8.76 -14.60
C LEU A 21 -4.96 9.01 -16.06
N ARG A 22 -6.27 9.14 -16.27
CA ARG A 22 -6.93 9.35 -17.57
C ARG A 22 -8.22 10.19 -17.41
N PRO A 23 -8.11 11.47 -17.00
CA PRO A 23 -9.28 12.35 -16.79
C PRO A 23 -10.14 12.48 -18.07
N ASP A 24 -9.51 12.78 -19.20
CA ASP A 24 -10.23 13.11 -20.45
C ASP A 24 -10.50 11.91 -21.37
N ALA A 25 -10.16 10.69 -20.94
CA ALA A 25 -10.26 9.50 -21.78
C ALA A 25 -11.67 8.88 -21.75
N HIS A 26 -12.69 9.64 -22.16
CA HIS A 26 -14.11 9.22 -22.11
C HIS A 26 -14.41 7.93 -22.87
N THR A 27 -13.55 7.53 -23.80
CA THR A 27 -13.69 6.30 -24.60
C THR A 27 -12.93 5.10 -24.02
N SER A 28 -12.34 5.26 -22.84
CA SER A 28 -11.65 4.20 -22.10
C SER A 28 -12.58 3.62 -21.02
N PRO A 29 -12.92 2.32 -21.08
CA PRO A 29 -13.79 1.69 -20.09
C PRO A 29 -13.06 1.48 -18.75
N GLN A 30 -13.80 1.07 -17.73
CA GLN A 30 -13.27 0.65 -16.42
C GLN A 30 -12.40 1.70 -15.70
N ARG A 31 -12.59 2.99 -16.01
CA ARG A 31 -11.94 4.06 -15.25
C ARG A 31 -12.65 4.22 -13.91
N ILE A 32 -11.88 4.26 -12.83
CA ILE A 32 -12.38 4.50 -11.48
C ILE A 32 -11.73 5.77 -10.90
N LEU A 33 -12.28 6.29 -9.82
CA LEU A 33 -11.69 7.44 -9.12
C LEU A 33 -10.41 7.01 -8.40
N CYS A 34 -9.28 7.47 -8.91
CA CYS A 34 -7.99 7.28 -8.29
C CYS A 34 -7.76 8.35 -7.22
N HIS A 35 -7.33 7.96 -6.02
CA HIS A 35 -6.91 8.89 -4.99
C HIS A 35 -5.60 9.57 -5.41
N THR A 36 -5.64 10.90 -5.54
CA THR A 36 -4.44 11.71 -5.75
C THR A 36 -4.38 12.81 -4.70
N TYR A 37 -3.16 13.11 -4.25
CA TYR A 37 -2.90 14.22 -3.34
C TYR A 37 -2.66 15.49 -4.16
N GLY A 38 -3.48 16.52 -3.93
CA GLY A 38 -3.26 17.83 -4.52
C GLY A 38 -1.99 18.51 -4.01
N ARG A 39 -1.60 19.64 -4.62
CA ARG A 39 -0.48 20.47 -4.13
C ARG A 39 -0.84 21.32 -2.89
N GLY A 40 -2.10 21.36 -2.47
CA GLY A 40 -2.56 21.99 -1.24
C GLY A 40 -2.60 21.01 -0.06
N LYS A 41 -2.64 21.52 1.19
CA LYS A 41 -2.71 20.69 2.40
C LYS A 41 -3.93 19.76 2.34
N ASP A 42 -3.67 18.45 2.34
CA ASP A 42 -4.61 17.34 2.58
C ASP A 42 -5.89 17.30 1.72
N GLN A 43 -5.91 17.99 0.57
CA GLN A 43 -7.06 17.90 -0.34
C GLN A 43 -6.91 16.71 -1.29
N HIS A 44 -7.74 15.69 -1.07
CA HIS A 44 -7.89 14.56 -1.98
C HIS A 44 -8.62 15.00 -3.25
N ILE A 45 -7.95 14.88 -4.39
CA ILE A 45 -8.56 15.15 -5.70
C ILE A 45 -8.78 13.80 -6.38
N PRO A 46 -10.03 13.32 -6.48
CA PRO A 46 -10.31 12.07 -7.17
C PRO A 46 -10.18 12.29 -8.68
N VAL A 47 -9.24 11.60 -9.32
CA VAL A 47 -8.99 11.72 -10.77
C VAL A 47 -9.31 10.40 -11.46
N PRO A 48 -10.13 10.37 -12.52
CA PRO A 48 -10.43 9.14 -13.25
C PRO A 48 -9.15 8.49 -13.80
N GLY A 49 -9.02 7.17 -13.64
CA GLY A 49 -7.85 6.43 -14.11
C GLY A 49 -7.98 4.92 -13.95
N TRP A 50 -6.88 4.21 -14.21
CA TRP A 50 -6.73 2.79 -13.88
C TRP A 50 -5.68 2.65 -12.76
N PRO A 51 -6.08 2.31 -11.52
CA PRO A 51 -5.15 1.97 -10.45
C PRO A 51 -4.60 0.55 -10.63
N TYR A 52 -3.31 0.39 -10.33
CA TYR A 52 -2.60 -0.88 -10.39
C TYR A 52 -1.99 -1.16 -9.02
N SER A 53 -2.35 -2.31 -8.44
CA SER A 53 -1.63 -2.92 -7.32
C SER A 53 -0.35 -3.57 -7.86
N ILE A 54 0.80 -3.20 -7.30
CA ILE A 54 2.10 -3.74 -7.69
C ILE A 54 2.77 -4.32 -6.45
N ILE A 55 3.32 -5.52 -6.60
CA ILE A 55 4.10 -6.20 -5.56
C ILE A 55 5.56 -6.21 -5.97
N CYS A 56 6.44 -5.75 -5.08
CA CYS A 56 7.88 -5.71 -5.29
C CYS A 56 8.62 -6.43 -4.16
N ALA A 57 9.58 -7.30 -4.49
CA ALA A 57 10.56 -7.74 -3.49
C ALA A 57 11.56 -6.62 -3.20
N LEU A 58 11.82 -6.35 -1.93
CA LEU A 58 12.67 -5.25 -1.47
C LEU A 58 14.13 -5.69 -1.37
N GLU A 59 15.05 -4.79 -1.72
CA GLU A 59 16.49 -5.02 -1.51
C GLU A 59 16.90 -4.59 -0.08
N PRO A 60 17.78 -5.34 0.60
CA PRO A 60 18.37 -4.89 1.86
C PRO A 60 19.30 -3.68 1.64
N GLY A 61 19.68 -3.01 2.73
CA GLY A 61 20.69 -1.95 2.71
C GLY A 61 20.17 -0.60 2.21
N ARG A 62 21.05 0.24 1.63
CA ARG A 62 20.68 1.57 1.10
C ARG A 62 20.57 1.49 -0.43
N SER A 63 19.50 0.86 -0.91
CA SER A 63 19.25 0.69 -2.35
C SER A 63 18.11 1.58 -2.84
N SER A 64 18.16 1.95 -4.13
CA SER A 64 17.04 2.59 -4.84
C SER A 64 16.32 1.61 -5.78
N TRP A 65 16.64 0.33 -5.63
CA TRP A 65 16.08 -0.76 -6.39
C TRP A 65 15.08 -1.54 -5.54
N ALA A 66 14.03 -1.98 -6.21
CA ALA A 66 13.20 -3.08 -5.76
C ALA A 66 13.10 -4.09 -6.92
N ALA A 67 12.43 -5.21 -6.74
CA ALA A 67 12.18 -6.20 -7.79
C ALA A 67 10.66 -6.36 -7.99
N PRO A 68 10.03 -5.62 -8.93
CA PRO A 68 8.64 -5.81 -9.30
C PRO A 68 8.39 -7.25 -9.74
N LEU A 69 7.47 -7.94 -9.06
CA LEU A 69 7.16 -9.35 -9.30
C LEU A 69 5.78 -9.52 -9.93
N ASP A 70 4.82 -8.68 -9.55
CA ASP A 70 3.45 -8.79 -10.03
C ASP A 70 2.78 -7.42 -10.15
N ALA A 71 1.82 -7.33 -11.06
CA ALA A 71 1.01 -6.14 -11.28
C ALA A 71 -0.42 -6.52 -11.67
N LEU A 72 -1.39 -6.00 -10.92
CA LEU A 72 -2.81 -6.25 -11.12
C LEU A 72 -3.58 -4.93 -11.16
N ARG A 73 -4.36 -4.72 -12.22
CA ARG A 73 -5.24 -3.56 -12.32
C ARG A 73 -6.49 -3.79 -11.49
N LEU A 74 -6.83 -2.84 -10.62
CA LEU A 74 -8.07 -2.88 -9.85
C LEU A 74 -9.24 -2.49 -10.76
N ALA A 75 -10.24 -3.35 -10.84
CA ALA A 75 -11.45 -3.17 -11.61
C ALA A 75 -12.53 -2.41 -10.82
N PRO A 76 -13.52 -1.82 -11.51
CA PRO A 76 -14.71 -1.28 -10.88
C PRO A 76 -15.40 -2.28 -9.93
N GLY A 77 -15.61 -1.88 -8.68
CA GLY A 77 -16.31 -2.69 -7.67
C GLY A 77 -15.43 -3.65 -6.87
N ASP A 78 -14.13 -3.73 -7.19
CA ASP A 78 -13.19 -4.57 -6.46
C ASP A 78 -13.07 -4.14 -4.99
N ASP A 79 -13.10 -5.12 -4.09
CA ASP A 79 -12.66 -4.95 -2.72
C ASP A 79 -11.14 -5.08 -2.67
N THR A 80 -10.43 -3.96 -2.52
CA THR A 80 -8.96 -3.89 -2.59
C THR A 80 -8.28 -4.93 -1.70
N ALA A 81 -8.79 -5.19 -0.49
CA ALA A 81 -8.21 -6.16 0.42
C ALA A 81 -8.31 -7.60 -0.12
N THR A 82 -9.48 -7.99 -0.65
CA THR A 82 -9.70 -9.32 -1.24
C THR A 82 -8.83 -9.50 -2.49
N VAL A 83 -8.81 -8.50 -3.38
CA VAL A 83 -7.99 -8.54 -4.60
C VAL A 83 -6.50 -8.63 -4.28
N THR A 84 -6.05 -7.87 -3.28
CA THR A 84 -4.64 -7.89 -2.86
C THR A 84 -4.26 -9.21 -2.20
N ALA A 85 -5.14 -9.78 -1.38
CA ALA A 85 -4.93 -11.11 -0.80
C ALA A 85 -4.82 -12.17 -1.89
N GLN A 86 -5.70 -12.17 -2.89
CA GLN A 86 -5.62 -13.11 -4.00
C GLN A 86 -4.33 -12.93 -4.81
N GLN A 87 -3.97 -11.68 -5.12
CA GLN A 87 -2.73 -11.38 -5.84
C GLN A 87 -1.49 -11.88 -5.08
N LEU A 88 -1.43 -11.65 -3.76
CA LEU A 88 -0.33 -12.14 -2.92
C LEU A 88 -0.29 -13.66 -2.84
N ARG A 89 -1.45 -14.31 -2.69
CA ARG A 89 -1.58 -15.78 -2.71
C ARG A 89 -1.00 -16.35 -3.99
N ASP A 90 -1.51 -15.90 -5.14
CA ASP A 90 -1.07 -16.42 -6.43
C ASP A 90 0.43 -16.19 -6.65
N LEU A 91 0.95 -15.04 -6.19
CA LEU A 91 2.38 -14.75 -6.26
C LEU A 91 3.19 -15.68 -5.36
N VAL A 92 2.81 -15.85 -4.10
CA VAL A 92 3.52 -16.71 -3.14
C VAL A 92 3.53 -18.16 -3.62
N GLU A 93 2.40 -18.69 -4.11
CA GLU A 93 2.33 -20.04 -4.68
C GLU A 93 3.27 -20.21 -5.88
N ARG A 94 3.36 -19.20 -6.77
CA ARG A 94 4.35 -19.19 -7.86
C ARG A 94 5.78 -19.11 -7.36
N LEU A 95 6.06 -18.37 -6.28
CA LEU A 95 7.39 -18.29 -5.67
C LEU A 95 7.82 -19.64 -5.07
N ILE A 96 6.91 -20.33 -4.37
CA ILE A 96 7.13 -21.68 -3.85
C ILE A 96 7.40 -22.65 -5.00
N THR A 97 6.54 -22.65 -6.03
CA THR A 97 6.69 -23.51 -7.22
C THR A 97 8.02 -23.26 -7.94
N ALA A 98 8.50 -22.01 -7.96
CA ALA A 98 9.78 -21.62 -8.55
C ALA A 98 10.99 -21.87 -7.64
N GLY A 99 10.81 -22.53 -6.49
CA GLY A 99 11.86 -22.81 -5.50
C GLY A 99 12.44 -21.56 -4.84
N GLN A 100 11.74 -20.42 -4.90
CA GLN A 100 12.13 -19.20 -4.19
C GLN A 100 11.71 -19.24 -2.72
N TRP A 101 10.94 -20.22 -2.29
CA TRP A 101 10.72 -20.50 -0.88
C TRP A 101 10.55 -22.00 -0.72
N GLN A 102 11.11 -22.56 0.34
CA GLN A 102 11.03 -23.98 0.67
C GLN A 102 10.68 -24.15 2.15
N ALA A 103 10.13 -25.32 2.51
CA ALA A 103 9.87 -25.63 3.91
C ALA A 103 11.17 -25.55 4.73
N GLY A 104 11.13 -24.78 5.83
CA GLY A 104 12.31 -24.45 6.63
C GLY A 104 12.89 -23.06 6.37
N ASP A 105 12.55 -22.43 5.24
CA ASP A 105 12.85 -21.01 5.02
C ASP A 105 11.98 -20.13 5.94
N PRO A 106 12.47 -18.93 6.35
CA PRO A 106 11.64 -17.96 7.05
C PRO A 106 10.40 -17.55 6.24
N ASP A 107 9.28 -17.31 6.92
CA ASP A 107 8.04 -16.81 6.30
C ASP A 107 8.27 -15.53 5.51
N VAL A 108 7.64 -15.43 4.34
CA VAL A 108 7.66 -14.23 3.50
C VAL A 108 7.04 -13.06 4.26
N LEU A 109 7.77 -11.97 4.42
CA LEU A 109 7.26 -10.75 5.06
C LEU A 109 6.62 -9.83 4.03
N VAL A 110 5.31 -9.68 4.08
CA VAL A 110 4.53 -8.73 3.28
C VAL A 110 4.38 -7.42 4.03
N ILE A 111 4.77 -6.31 3.41
CA ILE A 111 4.71 -4.96 3.97
C ILE A 111 3.71 -4.11 3.19
N ALA A 112 2.67 -3.66 3.88
CA ALA A 112 1.61 -2.82 3.33
C ALA A 112 1.56 -1.45 4.01
N ASP A 113 0.92 -0.47 3.36
CA ASP A 113 0.69 0.85 3.96
C ASP A 113 -0.56 0.87 4.87
N ALA A 114 -0.91 2.05 5.39
CA ALA A 114 -2.06 2.21 6.27
C ALA A 114 -3.44 2.16 5.57
N GLY A 115 -3.46 2.10 4.24
CA GLY A 115 -4.66 1.91 3.44
C GLY A 115 -5.15 0.46 3.45
N TYR A 116 -4.30 -0.50 3.81
CA TYR A 116 -4.66 -1.92 3.89
C TYR A 116 -5.14 -2.33 5.29
N ASP A 117 -6.15 -3.20 5.32
CA ASP A 117 -6.59 -3.89 6.55
C ASP A 117 -5.67 -5.08 6.81
N ALA A 118 -4.57 -4.85 7.53
CA ALA A 118 -3.54 -5.87 7.75
C ALA A 118 -4.03 -7.11 8.51
N PRO A 119 -4.84 -7.00 9.59
CA PRO A 119 -5.44 -8.18 10.21
C PRO A 119 -6.28 -9.01 9.23
N ARG A 120 -7.11 -8.36 8.39
CA ARG A 120 -7.87 -9.09 7.38
C ARG A 120 -6.97 -9.76 6.34
N LEU A 121 -5.92 -9.07 5.89
CA LEU A 121 -4.96 -9.62 4.93
C LEU A 121 -4.25 -10.85 5.52
N ALA A 122 -3.80 -10.77 6.77
CA ALA A 122 -3.21 -11.89 7.49
C ALA A 122 -4.18 -13.08 7.61
N PHE A 123 -5.44 -12.82 7.95
CA PHE A 123 -6.46 -13.88 8.02
C PHE A 123 -6.69 -14.56 6.67
N LEU A 124 -6.72 -13.82 5.56
CA LEU A 124 -6.92 -14.37 4.22
C LEU A 124 -5.71 -15.14 3.68
N LEU A 125 -4.53 -14.96 4.27
CA LEU A 125 -3.27 -15.59 3.87
C LEU A 125 -2.73 -16.57 4.92
N ARG A 126 -3.50 -16.91 5.95
CA ARG A 126 -3.07 -17.69 7.13
C ARG A 126 -2.61 -19.11 6.83
N ASP A 127 -2.98 -19.63 5.67
CA ASP A 127 -2.62 -20.97 5.17
C ASP A 127 -1.34 -20.95 4.32
N LEU A 128 -0.70 -19.80 4.15
CA LEU A 128 0.57 -19.62 3.44
C LEU A 128 1.68 -19.22 4.41
N PRO A 129 2.97 -19.45 4.06
CA PRO A 129 4.12 -19.04 4.86
C PRO A 129 4.36 -17.53 4.75
N VAL A 130 3.40 -16.74 5.25
CA VAL A 130 3.35 -15.28 5.09
C VAL A 130 3.11 -14.62 6.44
N GLN A 131 3.93 -13.60 6.71
CA GLN A 131 3.71 -12.65 7.78
C GLN A 131 3.34 -11.29 7.18
N VAL A 132 2.36 -10.60 7.76
CA VAL A 132 1.92 -9.29 7.30
C VAL A 132 2.36 -8.22 8.29
N LEU A 133 2.97 -7.15 7.79
CA LEU A 133 3.33 -5.95 8.52
C LEU A 133 2.69 -4.74 7.83
N ALA A 134 1.95 -3.92 8.57
CA ALA A 134 1.45 -2.67 8.02
C ALA A 134 1.41 -1.57 9.05
N ARG A 135 1.35 -0.33 8.56
CA ARG A 135 1.10 0.83 9.40
C ARG A 135 -0.36 0.86 9.83
N MET A 136 -0.59 1.14 11.10
CA MET A 136 -1.91 1.45 11.63
C MET A 136 -2.06 2.96 11.82
N ARG A 137 -3.29 3.45 11.69
CA ARG A 137 -3.59 4.85 12.03
C ARG A 137 -3.48 5.05 13.54
N SER A 138 -3.04 6.23 13.96
CA SER A 138 -2.82 6.56 15.37
C SER A 138 -4.12 6.69 16.21
N ASP A 139 -5.29 6.61 15.57
CA ASP A 139 -6.61 6.68 16.22
C ASP A 139 -7.24 5.29 16.44
N ARG A 140 -6.48 4.22 16.25
CA ARG A 140 -6.98 2.85 16.40
C ARG A 140 -7.07 2.43 17.86
N VAL A 141 -8.05 1.56 18.12
CA VAL A 141 -8.27 0.88 19.40
C VAL A 141 -8.23 -0.61 19.14
N LEU A 142 -7.34 -1.30 19.85
CA LEU A 142 -7.24 -2.76 19.87
C LEU A 142 -7.68 -3.31 21.21
N ARG A 143 -7.74 -4.64 21.30
CA ARG A 143 -8.07 -5.40 22.49
C ARG A 143 -6.93 -6.31 22.85
N ARG A 144 -6.77 -6.55 24.16
CA ARG A 144 -5.95 -7.64 24.68
C ARG A 144 -6.69 -8.98 24.61
N PRO A 145 -5.98 -10.11 24.75
CA PRO A 145 -6.60 -11.39 25.00
C PRO A 145 -7.55 -11.31 26.20
N ALA A 146 -8.63 -12.08 26.17
CA ALA A 146 -9.51 -12.18 27.33
C ALA A 146 -8.72 -12.79 28.52
N PRO A 147 -8.85 -12.23 29.73
CA PRO A 147 -8.17 -12.79 30.89
C PRO A 147 -8.66 -14.22 31.18
N PRO A 148 -7.81 -15.09 31.76
CA PRO A 148 -8.22 -16.42 32.18
C PRO A 148 -9.45 -16.35 33.09
N ARG A 149 -10.40 -17.28 32.89
CA ARG A 149 -11.62 -17.32 33.70
C ARG A 149 -11.28 -17.77 35.11
N GLN A 150 -11.65 -16.96 36.11
CA GLN A 150 -11.52 -17.37 37.50
C GLN A 150 -12.59 -18.42 37.86
N PRO A 151 -12.26 -19.39 38.74
CA PRO A 151 -13.22 -20.35 39.27
C PRO A 151 -14.48 -19.65 39.83
N HIS A 152 -15.64 -20.29 39.72
CA HIS A 152 -16.94 -19.82 40.24
C HIS A 152 -17.51 -18.52 39.63
N THR A 153 -16.88 -17.94 38.61
CA THR A 153 -17.47 -16.82 37.86
C THR A 153 -18.74 -17.28 37.13
N LYS A 154 -19.86 -16.56 37.25
CA LYS A 154 -21.11 -16.82 36.52
C LYS A 154 -21.20 -15.95 35.26
N GLY A 155 -21.90 -16.44 34.22
CA GLY A 155 -22.16 -15.70 32.97
C GLY A 155 -21.21 -16.01 31.81
N ARG A 156 -21.53 -15.47 30.63
CA ARG A 156 -20.79 -15.71 29.37
C ARG A 156 -19.35 -15.16 29.48
N PRO A 157 -18.31 -15.97 29.19
CA PRO A 157 -16.93 -15.48 29.20
C PRO A 157 -16.74 -14.26 28.28
N PRO A 158 -15.97 -13.24 28.71
CA PRO A 158 -15.60 -12.15 27.83
C PRO A 158 -14.77 -12.69 26.66
N ARG A 159 -15.03 -12.18 25.45
CA ARG A 159 -14.24 -12.53 24.27
C ARG A 159 -12.98 -11.67 24.09
N HIS A 160 -12.94 -10.51 24.72
CA HIS A 160 -11.89 -9.51 24.59
C HIS A 160 -11.49 -9.02 25.97
N GLY A 161 -10.21 -8.74 26.18
CA GLY A 161 -9.70 -8.06 27.35
C GLY A 161 -9.88 -6.55 27.29
N SER A 162 -9.07 -5.85 28.08
CA SER A 162 -9.03 -4.39 28.15
C SER A 162 -8.64 -3.75 26.81
N GLU A 163 -8.98 -2.48 26.66
CA GLU A 163 -8.64 -1.69 25.48
C GLU A 163 -7.15 -1.31 25.47
N PHE A 164 -6.60 -1.26 24.26
CA PHE A 164 -5.32 -0.63 23.96
C PHE A 164 -5.60 0.49 22.96
N VAL A 165 -5.57 1.74 23.42
CA VAL A 165 -5.94 2.92 22.63
C VAL A 165 -4.68 3.66 22.24
N PHE A 166 -4.39 3.76 20.94
CA PHE A 166 -3.11 4.34 20.46
C PHE A 166 -2.93 5.83 20.85
N GLY A 167 -4.04 6.53 21.07
CA GLY A 167 -4.04 7.92 21.52
C GLY A 167 -4.01 8.13 23.04
N GLN A 168 -4.06 7.06 23.85
CA GLN A 168 -4.16 7.14 25.32
C GLN A 168 -3.05 6.29 25.98
N PRO A 169 -1.90 6.91 26.34
CA PRO A 169 -0.73 6.22 26.89
C PRO A 169 -0.97 5.37 28.15
N ASP A 170 -1.88 5.81 29.00
CA ASP A 170 -2.32 5.14 30.23
C ASP A 170 -2.95 3.77 29.96
N THR A 171 -3.46 3.53 28.74
CA THR A 171 -4.06 2.24 28.35
C THR A 171 -3.03 1.19 27.90
N TRP A 172 -1.76 1.55 27.71
CA TRP A 172 -0.77 0.64 27.08
C TRP A 172 -0.21 -0.40 28.05
N GLY A 173 -0.07 -0.03 29.32
CA GLY A 173 0.70 -0.83 30.28
C GLY A 173 2.18 -0.94 29.87
N ASN A 174 2.89 -1.91 30.43
CA ASN A 174 4.28 -2.18 30.09
C ASN A 174 4.39 -2.74 28.67
N SER A 175 5.44 -2.34 27.94
CA SER A 175 5.80 -2.97 26.68
C SER A 175 6.44 -4.34 26.93
N ASP A 176 6.21 -5.27 26.01
CA ASP A 176 6.78 -6.62 26.07
C ASP A 176 8.24 -6.63 25.59
N THR A 177 8.56 -5.78 24.60
CA THR A 177 9.95 -5.47 24.22
C THR A 177 10.16 -3.99 24.05
N GLU A 178 11.39 -3.54 24.26
CA GLU A 178 11.84 -2.18 24.03
C GLU A 178 13.26 -2.20 23.45
N THR A 179 13.47 -1.50 22.33
CA THR A 179 14.79 -1.36 21.71
C THR A 179 15.11 0.11 21.46
N VAL A 180 16.40 0.44 21.58
CA VAL A 180 16.94 1.78 21.34
C VAL A 180 18.03 1.68 20.29
N THR A 181 17.79 2.27 19.12
CA THR A 181 18.72 2.23 17.99
C THR A 181 19.15 3.64 17.60
N ALA A 182 20.46 3.89 17.57
CA ALA A 182 21.01 5.12 16.99
C ALA A 182 20.87 5.10 15.46
N THR A 183 20.28 6.14 14.88
CA THR A 183 20.09 6.26 13.44
C THR A 183 20.78 7.49 12.88
N ARG A 184 21.31 7.37 11.67
CA ARG A 184 22.00 8.49 10.99
C ARG A 184 21.10 9.68 10.67
N LEU A 185 19.82 9.44 10.38
CA LEU A 185 18.89 10.47 9.87
C LEU A 185 17.84 10.90 10.87
N TYR A 186 17.51 10.05 11.84
CA TYR A 186 16.38 10.27 12.74
C TYR A 186 16.82 10.44 14.19
N GLY A 187 18.13 10.40 14.47
CA GLY A 187 18.68 10.46 15.82
C GLY A 187 18.41 9.14 16.50
N THR A 188 18.06 9.16 17.77
CA THR A 188 17.66 7.96 18.50
C THR A 188 16.27 7.50 18.08
N ALA A 189 16.15 6.23 17.71
CA ALA A 189 14.88 5.55 17.45
C ALA A 189 14.56 4.63 18.63
N LEU A 190 13.41 4.85 19.26
CA LEU A 190 12.85 4.01 20.33
C LEU A 190 11.71 3.19 19.74
N ALA A 191 11.85 1.87 19.75
CA ALA A 191 10.79 0.97 19.35
C ALA A 191 10.28 0.17 20.55
N ARG A 192 8.97 0.12 20.73
CA ARG A 192 8.30 -0.64 21.79
C ARG A 192 7.24 -1.54 21.19
N SER A 193 7.14 -2.77 21.68
CA SER A 193 6.13 -3.72 21.22
C SER A 193 5.15 -4.12 22.33
N TRP A 194 3.93 -4.44 21.91
CA TRP A 194 2.89 -5.05 22.74
C TRP A 194 2.26 -6.21 21.98
N ASP A 195 2.27 -7.37 22.59
CA ASP A 195 1.97 -8.61 21.93
C ASP A 195 0.49 -9.03 22.06
N ARG A 196 0.09 -9.92 21.14
CA ARG A 196 -1.25 -10.55 21.09
C ARG A 196 -2.41 -9.55 21.12
N LEU A 197 -2.23 -8.38 20.52
CA LEU A 197 -3.29 -7.38 20.36
C LEU A 197 -4.10 -7.65 19.09
N HIS A 198 -5.42 -7.46 19.18
CA HIS A 198 -6.33 -7.70 18.06
C HIS A 198 -7.39 -6.60 17.90
N PRO A 199 -7.84 -6.31 16.66
CA PRO A 199 -9.00 -5.46 16.45
C PRO A 199 -10.27 -6.15 16.94
N LYS A 200 -11.19 -5.38 17.51
CA LYS A 200 -12.56 -5.86 17.77
C LYS A 200 -13.36 -5.84 16.46
N LEU A 201 -13.43 -6.98 15.78
CA LEU A 201 -14.20 -7.14 14.55
C LEU A 201 -15.71 -7.04 14.82
N THR A 202 -16.44 -6.56 13.82
CA THR A 202 -17.91 -6.49 13.82
C THR A 202 -18.44 -6.96 12.47
N HIS A 203 -19.68 -7.47 12.41
CA HIS A 203 -20.32 -7.90 11.15
C HIS A 203 -20.74 -6.70 10.29
N ARG A 204 -19.74 -5.95 9.82
CA ARG A 204 -19.86 -4.76 8.99
C ARG A 204 -18.72 -4.73 7.99
N SER A 205 -18.90 -3.94 6.93
CA SER A 205 -17.89 -3.72 5.91
C SER A 205 -17.37 -5.06 5.37
N SER A 206 -16.07 -5.31 5.51
CA SER A 206 -15.36 -6.51 5.06
C SER A 206 -15.81 -7.83 5.71
N TRP A 207 -16.51 -7.76 6.84
CA TRP A 207 -16.98 -8.92 7.61
C TRP A 207 -18.51 -9.03 7.64
N ALA A 208 -19.21 -8.25 6.80
CA ALA A 208 -20.67 -8.21 6.79
C ALA A 208 -21.30 -9.57 6.42
N ALA A 209 -20.67 -10.30 5.50
CA ALA A 209 -21.11 -11.63 5.06
C ALA A 209 -20.43 -12.79 5.82
N ALA A 210 -19.65 -12.48 6.87
CA ALA A 210 -19.04 -13.53 7.67
C ALA A 210 -20.11 -14.18 8.56
N ASP A 211 -20.31 -15.47 8.41
CA ASP A 211 -21.24 -16.24 9.23
C ASP A 211 -20.62 -16.58 10.60
N GLY A 212 -21.48 -16.73 11.61
CA GLY A 212 -21.08 -17.22 12.92
C GLY A 212 -20.18 -16.28 13.72
N THR A 213 -19.22 -16.85 14.45
CA THR A 213 -18.37 -16.09 15.37
C THR A 213 -17.16 -15.51 14.64
N LEU A 214 -17.05 -14.18 14.59
CA LEU A 214 -15.89 -13.51 13.99
C LEU A 214 -14.57 -13.94 14.64
N PRO A 215 -13.50 -14.13 13.87
CA PRO A 215 -12.22 -14.59 14.40
C PRO A 215 -11.57 -13.55 15.33
N ILE A 216 -10.71 -14.04 16.21
CA ILE A 216 -9.71 -13.21 16.90
C ILE A 216 -8.41 -13.35 16.10
N ILE A 217 -7.90 -12.22 15.60
CA ILE A 217 -6.69 -12.16 14.79
C ILE A 217 -5.67 -11.40 15.62
N GLU A 218 -4.91 -12.14 16.42
CA GLU A 218 -3.84 -11.60 17.26
C GLU A 218 -2.64 -11.18 16.39
N GLY A 219 -1.90 -10.21 16.89
CA GLY A 219 -0.60 -9.83 16.35
C GLY A 219 0.08 -8.83 17.27
N THR A 220 1.35 -8.56 17.01
CA THR A 220 2.13 -7.59 17.77
C THR A 220 1.96 -6.18 17.22
N VAL A 221 1.71 -5.21 18.10
CA VAL A 221 1.80 -3.78 17.78
C VAL A 221 3.19 -3.27 18.10
N ILE A 222 3.80 -2.53 17.17
CA ILE A 222 5.07 -1.85 17.39
C ILE A 222 4.86 -0.35 17.26
N ARG A 223 5.26 0.40 18.27
CA ARG A 223 5.37 1.86 18.21
C ARG A 223 6.82 2.25 17.97
N LEU A 224 7.04 3.06 16.95
CA LEU A 224 8.33 3.69 16.66
C LEU A 224 8.24 5.19 16.94
N ASP A 225 9.04 5.64 17.91
CA ASP A 225 9.31 7.04 18.21
C ASP A 225 10.73 7.38 17.70
N ILE A 226 10.88 8.57 17.12
CA ILE A 226 12.18 9.07 16.64
C ILE A 226 12.44 10.47 17.19
N GLU A 227 13.70 10.79 17.40
CA GLU A 227 14.12 12.07 17.96
C GLU A 227 13.85 13.26 17.01
N HIS A 228 14.15 13.10 15.72
CA HIS A 228 13.94 14.17 14.75
C HIS A 228 13.70 13.66 13.33
N LEU A 229 13.11 14.51 12.48
CA LEU A 229 13.01 14.29 11.04
C LEU A 229 14.03 15.17 10.30
N PRO A 230 14.65 14.68 9.21
CA PRO A 230 15.53 15.51 8.37
C PRO A 230 14.87 16.77 7.81
N SER A 231 13.54 16.81 7.74
CA SER A 231 12.78 17.99 7.30
C SER A 231 12.60 19.06 8.38
N GLY A 232 13.00 18.79 9.63
CA GLY A 232 12.73 19.65 10.78
C GLY A 232 11.29 19.63 11.29
N ALA A 233 10.40 18.82 10.68
CA ALA A 233 9.02 18.67 11.16
C ALA A 233 8.98 17.88 12.47
N THR A 234 7.98 18.16 13.30
CA THR A 234 7.73 17.38 14.53
C THR A 234 7.48 15.91 14.19
N PRO A 235 8.32 14.98 14.68
CA PRO A 235 8.13 13.56 14.42
C PRO A 235 6.84 13.08 15.10
N LYS A 236 5.95 12.47 14.31
CA LYS A 236 4.79 11.76 14.84
C LYS A 236 5.13 10.28 14.97
N PRO A 237 4.68 9.59 16.04
CA PRO A 237 4.94 8.17 16.19
C PRO A 237 4.34 7.38 15.03
N VAL A 238 5.06 6.34 14.63
CA VAL A 238 4.56 5.34 13.68
C VAL A 238 4.08 4.14 14.47
N TRP A 239 2.83 3.75 14.24
CA TRP A 239 2.28 2.52 14.77
C TRP A 239 2.27 1.47 13.65
N LEU A 240 2.85 0.32 13.92
CA LEU A 240 2.86 -0.84 13.04
C LEU A 240 2.10 -1.99 13.71
N TRP A 241 1.48 -2.84 12.91
CA TRP A 241 0.93 -4.11 13.35
C TRP A 241 1.53 -5.21 12.49
N TRP A 242 2.05 -6.23 13.17
CA TRP A 242 2.63 -7.43 12.59
C TRP A 242 1.75 -8.62 12.95
N SER A 243 1.54 -9.54 12.00
CA SER A 243 0.68 -10.71 12.20
C SER A 243 1.29 -11.82 13.04
N GLY A 244 2.60 -11.76 13.31
CA GLY A 244 3.22 -12.68 14.27
C GLY A 244 2.95 -12.25 15.70
N THR A 245 3.20 -13.19 16.61
CA THR A 245 3.18 -12.99 18.06
C THR A 245 4.56 -13.28 18.64
N ASP A 246 4.74 -13.03 19.93
CA ASP A 246 5.94 -13.32 20.70
C ASP A 246 7.19 -12.65 20.10
N ALA A 247 7.02 -11.40 19.63
CA ALA A 247 8.10 -10.63 19.01
C ALA A 247 9.29 -10.47 19.97
N THR A 248 10.46 -10.88 19.53
CA THR A 248 11.73 -10.59 20.21
C THR A 248 12.18 -9.15 19.96
N GLU A 249 13.16 -8.66 20.74
CA GLU A 249 13.81 -7.36 20.46
C GLU A 249 14.37 -7.31 19.02
N ALA A 250 14.96 -8.41 18.54
CA ALA A 250 15.47 -8.53 17.19
C ALA A 250 14.36 -8.44 16.13
N ASP A 251 13.19 -9.02 16.41
CA ASP A 251 12.02 -8.89 15.53
C ASP A 251 11.50 -7.45 15.51
N THR A 252 11.37 -6.83 16.67
CA THR A 252 10.94 -5.43 16.79
C THR A 252 11.83 -4.52 15.94
N ASP A 253 13.15 -4.65 16.05
CA ASP A 253 14.09 -3.85 15.26
C ASP A 253 14.03 -4.15 13.77
N ARG A 254 14.02 -5.43 13.39
CA ARG A 254 13.93 -5.87 12.00
C ARG A 254 12.65 -5.36 11.33
N LEU A 255 11.50 -5.41 12.03
CA LEU A 255 10.20 -5.06 11.47
C LEU A 255 10.09 -3.56 11.18
N TRP A 256 10.46 -2.67 12.10
CA TRP A 256 10.40 -1.23 11.82
C TRP A 256 11.40 -0.83 10.73
N GLN A 257 12.59 -1.43 10.72
CA GLN A 257 13.59 -1.19 9.67
C GLN A 257 13.08 -1.66 8.30
N ALA A 258 12.48 -2.85 8.24
CA ALA A 258 11.88 -3.38 7.02
C ALA A 258 10.73 -2.48 6.53
N TYR A 259 9.90 -1.96 7.45
CA TYR A 259 8.82 -1.04 7.10
C TYR A 259 9.35 0.25 6.45
N LEU A 260 10.48 0.80 6.90
CA LEU A 260 11.11 1.96 6.24
C LEU A 260 11.52 1.66 4.78
N ARG A 261 11.91 0.40 4.48
CA ARG A 261 12.26 -0.02 3.11
C ARG A 261 11.04 -0.10 2.20
N ARG A 262 9.81 -0.14 2.73
CA ARG A 262 8.57 -0.15 1.91
C ARG A 262 8.55 1.00 0.91
N PHE A 263 9.09 2.16 1.29
CA PHE A 263 9.13 3.35 0.43
C PHE A 263 9.98 3.18 -0.85
N ASP A 264 10.84 2.17 -0.93
CA ASP A 264 11.60 1.87 -2.16
C ASP A 264 10.67 1.54 -3.35
N ILE A 265 9.46 1.04 -3.09
CA ILE A 265 8.44 0.83 -4.14
C ILE A 265 8.02 2.15 -4.80
N GLU A 266 7.97 3.25 -4.04
CA GLU A 266 7.59 4.57 -4.55
C GLU A 266 8.68 5.16 -5.46
N HIS A 267 9.95 4.89 -5.15
CA HIS A 267 11.06 5.20 -6.06
C HIS A 267 10.92 4.44 -7.39
N THR A 268 10.47 3.19 -7.34
CA THR A 268 10.20 2.37 -8.52
C THR A 268 9.03 2.95 -9.34
N PHE A 269 7.92 3.32 -8.70
CA PHE A 269 6.78 3.96 -9.37
C PHE A 269 7.15 5.29 -10.01
N ARG A 270 7.97 6.10 -9.34
CA ARG A 270 8.48 7.35 -9.89
C ARG A 270 9.28 7.10 -11.17
N LEU A 271 10.18 6.10 -11.16
CA LEU A 271 10.94 5.74 -12.34
C LEU A 271 10.03 5.24 -13.48
N PHE A 272 9.06 4.39 -13.17
CA PHE A 272 8.08 3.88 -14.14
C PHE A 272 7.38 5.03 -14.86
N LYS A 273 6.81 5.98 -14.11
CA LYS A 273 6.06 7.11 -14.66
C LYS A 273 6.96 8.10 -15.41
N GLN A 274 8.05 8.54 -14.78
CA GLN A 274 8.85 9.65 -15.30
C GLN A 274 9.83 9.23 -16.39
N THR A 275 10.44 8.04 -16.24
CA THR A 275 11.59 7.62 -17.05
C THR A 275 11.24 6.51 -18.04
N LEU A 276 10.56 5.45 -17.59
CA LEU A 276 10.21 4.32 -18.47
C LEU A 276 8.94 4.59 -19.28
N GLY A 277 8.21 5.66 -18.94
CA GLY A 277 7.04 6.08 -19.69
C GLY A 277 5.82 5.18 -19.48
N TRP A 278 5.68 4.58 -18.30
CA TRP A 278 4.57 3.71 -17.96
C TRP A 278 3.22 4.34 -18.31
N THR A 279 3.00 5.61 -18.00
CA THR A 279 1.73 6.29 -18.26
C THR A 279 1.68 7.11 -19.56
N ARG A 280 2.74 7.04 -20.40
CA ARG A 280 2.85 7.86 -21.62
C ARG A 280 1.93 7.43 -22.76
N PRO A 281 1.74 6.12 -23.06
CA PRO A 281 0.88 5.72 -24.17
C PRO A 281 -0.57 6.16 -24.00
N LYS A 282 -1.20 6.61 -25.09
CA LYS A 282 -2.63 6.96 -25.13
C LYS A 282 -3.47 5.78 -25.58
N ILE A 283 -3.31 4.66 -24.88
CA ILE A 283 -4.03 3.41 -25.15
C ILE A 283 -5.45 3.45 -24.57
N ARG A 284 -6.40 2.96 -25.37
CA ARG A 284 -7.84 3.03 -25.07
C ARG A 284 -8.36 1.86 -24.24
N THR A 285 -7.88 0.64 -24.48
CA THR A 285 -8.41 -0.55 -23.82
C THR A 285 -7.60 -0.92 -22.58
N PRO A 286 -8.26 -1.35 -21.49
CA PRO A 286 -7.57 -1.76 -20.28
C PRO A 286 -6.59 -2.91 -20.53
N GLN A 287 -6.95 -3.89 -21.37
CA GLN A 287 -6.10 -5.03 -21.71
C GLN A 287 -4.82 -4.61 -22.45
N ALA A 288 -4.84 -3.50 -23.20
CA ALA A 288 -3.63 -2.94 -23.79
C ALA A 288 -2.74 -2.30 -22.73
N ALA A 289 -3.32 -1.68 -21.70
CA ALA A 289 -2.56 -1.14 -20.58
C ALA A 289 -2.00 -2.22 -19.67
N ASP A 290 -2.74 -3.30 -19.44
CA ASP A 290 -2.27 -4.44 -18.67
C ASP A 290 -0.99 -5.01 -19.33
N ARG A 291 -1.03 -5.23 -20.65
CA ARG A 291 0.15 -5.64 -21.44
C ARG A 291 1.30 -4.62 -21.38
N TRP A 292 0.99 -3.33 -21.51
CA TRP A 292 2.02 -2.29 -21.41
C TRP A 292 2.67 -2.25 -20.01
N THR A 293 1.89 -2.43 -18.96
CA THR A 293 2.40 -2.52 -17.58
C THR A 293 3.36 -3.70 -17.44
N TRP A 294 3.02 -4.88 -17.95
CA TRP A 294 3.93 -6.03 -17.97
C TRP A 294 5.20 -5.78 -18.79
N LEU A 295 5.13 -5.05 -19.90
CA LEU A 295 6.32 -4.64 -20.65
C LEU A 295 7.23 -3.71 -19.84
N ILE A 296 6.67 -2.82 -19.02
CA ILE A 296 7.44 -1.95 -18.12
C ILE A 296 8.13 -2.78 -17.03
N LEU A 297 7.44 -3.74 -16.42
CA LEU A 297 8.02 -4.66 -15.44
C LEU A 297 9.16 -5.49 -16.04
N ALA A 298 8.96 -6.04 -17.25
CA ALA A 298 9.99 -6.78 -17.97
C ALA A 298 11.21 -5.89 -18.31
N THR A 299 10.97 -4.66 -18.78
CA THR A 299 12.04 -3.69 -19.07
C THR A 299 12.83 -3.35 -17.80
N TYR A 300 12.15 -3.08 -16.69
CA TYR A 300 12.82 -2.80 -15.43
C TYR A 300 13.59 -4.01 -14.91
N THR A 301 13.06 -5.22 -15.08
CA THR A 301 13.78 -6.47 -14.77
C THR A 301 15.06 -6.57 -15.60
N GLN A 302 15.03 -6.27 -16.90
CA GLN A 302 16.25 -6.22 -17.72
C GLN A 302 17.26 -5.20 -17.19
N LEU A 303 16.81 -4.02 -16.73
CA LEU A 303 17.70 -3.04 -16.11
C LEU A 303 18.33 -3.57 -14.82
N ARG A 304 17.57 -4.29 -13.98
CA ARG A 304 18.13 -4.91 -12.76
C ARG A 304 19.24 -5.90 -13.10
N LEU A 305 19.00 -6.74 -14.11
CA LEU A 305 19.96 -7.76 -14.53
C LEU A 305 21.19 -7.19 -15.22
N ALA A 306 21.05 -6.04 -15.89
CA ALA A 306 22.15 -5.35 -16.52
C ALA A 306 22.99 -4.50 -15.55
N ARG A 307 22.56 -4.33 -14.29
CA ARG A 307 23.27 -3.54 -13.27
C ARG A 307 24.77 -3.87 -13.15
N PRO A 308 25.20 -5.14 -13.00
CA PRO A 308 26.62 -5.47 -12.90
C PRO A 308 27.41 -5.24 -14.19
N LEU A 309 26.72 -5.10 -15.33
CA LEU A 309 27.34 -4.88 -16.64
C LEU A 309 27.50 -3.39 -16.99
N ALA A 310 26.91 -2.49 -16.19
CA ALA A 310 26.92 -1.06 -16.47
C ALA A 310 28.24 -0.40 -16.04
N ALA A 311 28.86 0.32 -16.96
CA ALA A 311 30.12 1.03 -16.79
C ALA A 311 29.98 2.44 -16.16
N ASP A 312 28.83 2.77 -15.57
CA ASP A 312 28.51 4.09 -15.00
C ASP A 312 28.80 5.27 -15.96
N ARG A 313 28.11 5.33 -17.11
CA ARG A 313 28.17 6.47 -18.05
C ARG A 313 27.51 7.72 -17.44
N ARG A 314 28.12 8.26 -16.39
CA ARG A 314 27.67 9.39 -15.60
C ARG A 314 27.75 10.71 -16.37
N ARG A 315 26.97 11.69 -15.95
CA ARG A 315 27.11 13.08 -16.42
C ARG A 315 28.34 13.72 -15.75
N PRO A 316 28.93 14.77 -16.32
CA PRO A 316 30.15 15.39 -15.77
C PRO A 316 30.07 15.79 -14.30
N TRP A 317 28.89 16.24 -13.83
CA TRP A 317 28.65 16.67 -12.45
C TRP A 317 28.18 15.55 -11.51
N GLU A 318 27.95 14.35 -12.01
CA GLU A 318 27.52 13.21 -11.20
C GLU A 318 28.73 12.57 -10.53
N ARG A 319 28.67 12.37 -9.21
CA ARG A 319 29.74 11.69 -8.47
C ARG A 319 29.91 10.23 -8.95
N PRO A 320 31.14 9.70 -9.05
CA PRO A 320 31.38 8.28 -9.25
C PRO A 320 30.69 7.45 -8.17
N VAL A 321 30.11 6.32 -8.55
CA VAL A 321 29.62 5.31 -7.60
C VAL A 321 30.07 3.92 -8.07
N SER A 322 30.25 3.01 -7.12
CA SER A 322 30.54 1.61 -7.43
C SER A 322 29.35 0.95 -8.16
N SER A 323 29.60 -0.12 -8.90
CA SER A 323 28.59 -0.82 -9.72
C SER A 323 27.40 -1.30 -8.89
N ASP A 324 27.65 -1.77 -7.67
CA ASP A 324 26.67 -2.17 -6.67
C ASP A 324 25.86 -0.99 -6.10
N ARG A 325 26.21 0.27 -6.39
CA ARG A 325 25.47 1.46 -5.95
C ARG A 325 24.84 2.25 -7.10
N LEU A 326 24.97 1.77 -8.33
CA LEU A 326 24.32 2.39 -9.49
C LEU A 326 22.80 2.37 -9.33
N THR A 327 22.17 3.52 -9.60
CA THR A 327 20.71 3.64 -9.58
C THR A 327 20.10 3.10 -10.88
N PRO A 328 18.79 2.76 -10.89
CA PRO A 328 18.10 2.33 -12.11
C PRO A 328 18.26 3.30 -13.29
N ALA A 329 18.27 4.61 -13.02
CA ALA A 329 18.42 5.63 -14.06
C ALA A 329 19.83 5.64 -14.66
N ARG A 330 20.88 5.38 -13.87
CA ARG A 330 22.26 5.29 -14.35
C ARG A 330 22.47 4.05 -15.21
N VAL A 331 21.98 2.89 -14.76
CA VAL A 331 22.04 1.65 -15.54
C VAL A 331 21.26 1.80 -16.86
N ARG A 332 20.05 2.38 -16.83
CA ARG A 332 19.28 2.66 -18.04
C ARG A 332 20.06 3.51 -19.06
N ARG A 333 20.81 4.51 -18.60
CA ARG A 333 21.57 5.39 -19.49
C ARG A 333 22.65 4.62 -20.25
N ASP A 334 23.27 3.66 -19.58
CA ASP A 334 24.31 2.82 -20.18
C ASP A 334 23.75 1.60 -20.94
N PHE A 335 22.51 1.21 -20.66
CA PHE A 335 21.87 0.03 -21.26
C PHE A 335 21.92 -0.02 -22.78
N ARG A 336 21.96 1.12 -23.47
CA ARG A 336 22.11 1.17 -24.94
C ARG A 336 23.43 0.57 -25.45
N HIS A 337 24.48 0.53 -24.63
CA HIS A 337 25.77 -0.08 -24.97
C HIS A 337 25.84 -1.56 -24.53
N ILE A 338 24.99 -1.96 -23.58
CA ILE A 338 24.83 -3.35 -23.14
C ILE A 338 23.92 -4.11 -24.12
N ARG A 339 22.89 -3.44 -24.67
CA ARG A 339 21.89 -4.07 -25.53
C ARG A 339 22.46 -4.78 -26.77
N PRO A 340 23.47 -4.26 -27.49
CA PRO A 340 24.01 -4.93 -28.67
C PRO A 340 24.73 -6.25 -28.37
N THR A 341 25.23 -6.44 -27.15
CA THR A 341 25.91 -7.69 -26.75
C THR A 341 24.95 -8.74 -26.20
N ALA A 342 23.69 -8.37 -25.95
CA ALA A 342 22.65 -9.28 -25.48
C ALA A 342 21.88 -9.90 -26.66
N ALA A 343 21.48 -11.16 -26.52
CA ALA A 343 20.60 -11.81 -27.49
C ALA A 343 19.29 -11.02 -27.66
N CYS A 344 18.90 -10.76 -28.91
CA CYS A 344 17.63 -10.10 -29.23
C CYS A 344 16.60 -11.14 -29.71
N PRO A 345 15.66 -11.57 -28.85
CA PRO A 345 14.64 -12.55 -29.25
C PRO A 345 13.57 -11.95 -30.18
N ALA A 346 13.57 -10.63 -30.37
CA ALA A 346 12.59 -9.93 -31.19
C ALA A 346 12.94 -10.03 -32.68
N ARG A 347 11.94 -10.35 -33.51
CA ARG A 347 12.03 -10.22 -34.97
C ARG A 347 12.12 -8.74 -35.37
N ALA A 348 12.58 -8.49 -36.60
CA ALA A 348 12.58 -7.16 -37.19
C ALA A 348 11.19 -6.49 -37.04
N PRO A 349 11.12 -5.20 -36.70
CA PRO A 349 9.86 -4.50 -36.58
C PRO A 349 9.09 -4.54 -37.90
N LYS A 350 7.75 -4.59 -37.81
CA LYS A 350 6.91 -4.49 -39.01
C LYS A 350 7.12 -3.12 -39.66
N PRO A 351 7.19 -3.02 -41.00
CA PRO A 351 7.27 -1.74 -41.69
C PRO A 351 6.15 -0.80 -41.25
N SER A 352 6.51 0.38 -40.74
CA SER A 352 5.55 1.39 -40.29
C SER A 352 5.11 2.26 -41.47
N ARG A 353 4.40 1.70 -42.44
CA ARG A 353 3.59 2.52 -43.34
C ARG A 353 2.23 2.71 -42.65
N PRO A 354 1.83 3.95 -42.32
CA PRO A 354 0.44 4.22 -41.97
C PRO A 354 -0.43 3.59 -43.06
N GLY A 355 -1.48 2.86 -42.67
CA GLY A 355 -2.48 2.42 -43.64
C GLY A 355 -3.05 3.64 -44.38
N PRO A 356 -3.75 3.46 -45.51
CA PRO A 356 -4.24 4.53 -46.39
C PRO A 356 -5.24 5.52 -45.76
N GLY A 357 -5.39 5.51 -44.43
CA GLY A 357 -6.31 6.34 -43.69
C GLY A 357 -7.75 6.03 -44.08
N ARG A 358 -8.62 6.99 -43.83
CA ARG A 358 -9.99 6.95 -44.35
C ARG A 358 -10.03 7.72 -45.68
N PRO A 359 -10.73 7.22 -46.72
CA PRO A 359 -10.96 7.98 -47.94
C PRO A 359 -11.60 9.35 -47.67
N PRO A 360 -11.18 10.41 -48.39
CA PRO A 360 -11.83 11.72 -48.34
C PRO A 360 -13.36 11.62 -48.53
N GLY A 361 -14.13 12.48 -47.85
CA GLY A 361 -15.59 12.52 -47.95
C GLY A 361 -16.37 11.49 -47.12
N ARG A 362 -15.72 10.45 -46.54
CA ARG A 362 -16.41 9.47 -45.68
C ARG A 362 -16.51 9.93 -44.22
N LYS A 363 -17.74 10.12 -43.73
CA LYS A 363 -18.02 10.42 -42.30
C LYS A 363 -17.87 9.19 -41.41
N ASN A 364 -17.67 9.40 -40.10
CA ASN A 364 -17.54 8.29 -39.15
C ASN A 364 -18.91 7.77 -38.74
N THR A 365 -19.30 6.62 -39.27
CA THR A 365 -20.61 5.99 -38.98
C THR A 365 -20.60 5.13 -37.72
N ARG A 366 -19.42 4.89 -37.11
CA ARG A 366 -19.27 4.09 -35.89
C ARG A 366 -18.45 4.89 -34.85
N PRO A 367 -19.07 5.87 -34.17
CA PRO A 367 -18.40 6.58 -33.08
C PRO A 367 -18.00 5.59 -31.98
N THR A 368 -16.89 5.87 -31.31
CA THR A 368 -16.44 5.03 -30.20
C THR A 368 -17.35 5.24 -28.98
N PRO A 369 -17.80 4.16 -28.31
CA PRO A 369 -18.59 4.27 -27.08
C PRO A 369 -17.90 5.13 -26.02
N ARG A 370 -18.70 5.91 -25.30
CA ARG A 370 -18.25 6.67 -24.13
C ARG A 370 -18.60 5.87 -22.87
N HIS A 371 -17.72 5.95 -21.88
CA HIS A 371 -17.84 5.25 -20.62
C HIS A 371 -17.74 6.24 -19.46
N ASP A 372 -18.73 6.16 -18.57
CA ASP A 372 -18.72 6.89 -17.32
C ASP A 372 -17.65 6.36 -16.37
N VAL A 373 -17.25 7.21 -15.43
CA VAL A 373 -16.31 6.85 -14.38
C VAL A 373 -17.06 6.07 -13.32
N HIS A 374 -16.59 4.89 -12.98
CA HIS A 374 -17.19 4.14 -11.90
C HIS A 374 -16.91 4.85 -10.57
N THR A 375 -17.99 5.17 -9.87
CA THR A 375 -17.96 5.65 -8.49
C THR A 375 -18.61 4.58 -7.62
N PRO A 376 -18.00 4.21 -6.48
CA PRO A 376 -18.67 3.30 -5.54
C PRO A 376 -20.01 3.90 -5.16
N ARG A 377 -21.11 3.20 -5.47
CA ARG A 377 -22.44 3.62 -5.02
C ARG A 377 -22.41 3.58 -3.48
N LYS A 378 -22.61 4.72 -2.82
CA LYS A 378 -23.08 4.69 -1.43
C LYS A 378 -24.43 3.98 -1.48
N THR A 379 -24.55 2.79 -0.89
CA THR A 379 -25.85 2.22 -0.49
C THR A 379 -26.43 3.11 0.61
N GLY A 380 -26.94 4.26 0.20
CA GLY A 380 -27.82 5.10 0.99
C GLY A 380 -29.23 4.72 0.62
N THR A 381 -29.93 4.11 1.58
CA THR A 381 -31.39 4.01 1.61
C THR A 381 -32.00 5.32 1.14
N THR A 382 -32.94 5.26 0.19
CA THR A 382 -33.67 6.40 -0.34
C THR A 382 -34.58 6.97 0.76
N ALA A 383 -34.02 7.74 1.68
CA ALA A 383 -34.80 8.59 2.57
C ALA A 383 -35.19 9.84 1.78
N SER A 384 -36.47 9.94 1.46
CA SER A 384 -37.11 11.14 0.93
C SER A 384 -36.62 12.39 1.66
N ARG A 385 -35.96 13.30 0.93
CA ARG A 385 -35.61 14.64 1.43
C ARG A 385 -36.90 15.46 1.54
N ASN A 386 -37.60 15.38 2.67
CA ASN A 386 -38.50 16.45 3.06
C ASN A 386 -37.67 17.72 3.27
N LYS A 387 -37.85 18.69 2.37
CA LYS A 387 -37.30 20.05 2.48
C LYS A 387 -37.85 20.69 3.77
N LYS A 388 -37.02 20.82 4.81
CA LYS A 388 -37.30 21.79 5.88
C LYS A 388 -37.01 23.19 5.34
N SER A 389 -38.08 23.96 5.21
CA SER A 389 -38.07 25.39 4.92
C SER A 389 -37.33 26.15 6.02
N THR A 390 -36.33 26.95 5.62
CA THR A 390 -35.62 27.92 6.47
C THR A 390 -36.39 29.24 6.43
N ILE A 391 -37.26 29.46 7.41
CA ILE A 391 -37.70 30.80 7.81
C ILE A 391 -37.40 30.93 9.31
N PRO A 392 -36.64 31.94 9.75
CA PRO A 392 -36.37 32.14 11.17
C PRO A 392 -37.63 32.67 11.86
N ARG A 393 -38.15 31.95 12.86
CA ARG A 393 -39.20 32.48 13.75
C ARG A 393 -38.57 33.47 14.75
N PRO A 394 -39.17 34.65 14.97
CA PRO A 394 -38.65 35.65 15.90
C PRO A 394 -38.82 35.21 17.36
N ARG A 395 -37.83 35.57 18.17
CA ARG A 395 -37.68 35.27 19.60
C ARG A 395 -38.61 36.19 20.40
N ARG A 396 -39.60 35.62 21.10
CA ARG A 396 -40.52 36.35 21.98
C ARG A 396 -39.82 36.64 23.31
N THR A 397 -39.55 37.92 23.55
CA THR A 397 -39.21 38.49 24.86
C THR A 397 -40.50 38.70 25.64
N ASP A 398 -40.63 38.06 26.79
CA ASP A 398 -41.61 38.46 27.81
C ASP A 398 -40.82 38.99 29.02
N GLN A 399 -40.85 40.31 29.16
CA GLN A 399 -40.54 41.01 30.41
C GLN A 399 -41.66 40.71 31.42
N ARG A 400 -41.29 40.31 32.64
CA ARG A 400 -42.11 40.58 33.82
C ARG A 400 -41.22 41.09 34.95
N THR A 401 -41.42 42.36 35.25
CA THR A 401 -40.97 43.12 36.41
C THR A 401 -41.72 42.64 37.65
N SER A 402 -41.02 42.29 38.74
CA SER A 402 -41.53 42.44 40.12
C SER A 402 -40.36 42.41 41.12
N GLN A 403 -40.02 43.59 41.64
CA GLN A 403 -39.76 43.91 43.06
C GLN A 403 -38.97 42.91 43.96
N GLN A 404 -37.78 43.37 44.39
CA GLN A 404 -37.19 43.18 45.73
C GLN A 404 -38.17 43.65 46.85
N PRO A 405 -38.01 43.31 48.16
CA PRO A 405 -36.72 43.27 48.88
C PRO A 405 -36.58 42.26 50.07
N GLU A 406 -35.39 42.28 50.67
CA GLU A 406 -35.02 41.97 52.09
C GLU A 406 -35.33 40.56 52.64
N ARG A 407 -34.40 39.81 53.24
CA ARG A 407 -33.21 40.10 54.06
C ARG A 407 -32.10 39.09 53.80
#